data_AF-A0A151R2R6-F1
#
_entry.id   AF-A0A151R2R6-F1
#
_cell.length_a   1.000
_cell.length_b   1.000
_cell.length_c   1.000
_cell.angle_alpha   90.00
_cell.angle_beta   90.00
_cell.angle_gamma   90.00
#
_symmetry.space_group_name_H-M   'P 1'
#
loop_
_entity.id
_entity.type
_entity.pdbx_description
1 polymer ?
#
loop_
_entity_poly.entity_id
_entity_poly.type
_entity_poly.pdbx_seq_one_letter_code
_entity_poly.pdbx_strand_id
1 'polypeptide(L)'
;ELMGSAPPSMENDDDRLVWGGSNDGCFTIKSEYEKLRRPSSLQTRALFSMIWKWPGLERIRCLVWRIVHYSLPTNAWQYSRFMTSEAICLCCHEERETSLHALRDCAWAKAVWQAVMGKITI
;
A
#
# COMPACT_ATOMS: atom_id res chain seq x y z
N GLU A 1 17.53 3.19 16.18
CA GLU A 1 18.02 4.10 17.23
C GLU A 1 19.53 3.96 17.34
N LEU A 2 20.27 4.97 16.89
CA LEU A 2 21.68 5.13 17.23
C LEU A 2 21.90 6.61 17.53
N MET A 3 21.68 7.00 18.78
CA MET A 3 22.23 8.23 19.33
C MET A 3 23.74 8.01 19.50
N GLY A 4 24.55 8.84 18.85
CA GLY A 4 26.00 8.85 19.03
C GLY A 4 26.44 10.01 19.92
N SER A 5 27.70 10.01 20.36
CA SER A 5 28.37 11.20 20.87
C SER A 5 29.05 11.95 19.72
N ALA A 6 29.10 13.28 19.81
CA ALA A 6 29.89 14.08 18.89
C ALA A 6 31.38 13.67 18.97
N PRO A 7 32.15 13.73 17.86
CA PRO A 7 33.58 13.50 17.91
C PRO A 7 34.26 14.56 18.81
N PRO A 8 35.38 14.21 19.48
CA PRO A 8 36.07 15.12 20.39
C PRO A 8 36.47 16.40 19.68
N SER A 9 36.10 17.56 20.24
CA SER A 9 36.56 18.86 19.75
C SER A 9 37.86 19.27 20.46
N MET A 10 38.71 20.04 19.77
CA MET A 10 39.92 20.61 20.37
C MET A 10 39.61 21.76 21.34
N GLU A 11 38.35 22.21 21.38
CA GLU A 11 37.91 23.40 22.13
C GLU A 11 37.35 23.06 23.52
N ASN A 12 37.44 21.80 23.97
CA ASN A 12 36.91 21.34 25.26
C ASN A 12 35.41 21.66 25.43
N ASP A 13 34.64 21.46 24.35
CA ASP A 13 33.19 21.59 24.37
C ASP A 13 32.54 20.48 25.20
N ASP A 14 31.37 20.78 25.76
CA ASP A 14 30.55 19.77 26.45
C ASP A 14 30.12 18.65 25.49
N ASP A 15 30.06 17.43 26.02
CA ASP A 15 29.55 16.27 25.30
C ASP A 15 28.10 16.51 24.84
N ARG A 16 27.87 16.34 23.53
CA ARG A 16 26.53 16.45 22.94
C ARG A 16 26.11 15.15 22.30
N LEU A 17 24.85 14.80 22.54
CA LEU A 17 24.17 13.73 21.82
C LEU A 17 23.89 14.18 20.39
N VAL A 18 24.33 13.39 19.43
CA VAL A 18 24.16 13.67 18.01
C VAL A 18 23.32 12.59 17.34
N TRP A 19 22.44 13.05 16.45
CA TRP A 19 21.68 12.19 15.57
C TRP A 19 22.52 11.83 14.35
N GLY A 20 22.99 10.59 14.25
CA GLY A 20 23.68 10.08 13.04
C GLY A 20 22.77 10.11 11.79
N GLY A 21 21.47 10.33 12.00
CA GLY A 21 20.52 10.52 10.94
C GLY A 21 20.46 11.94 10.35
N SER A 22 21.27 12.91 10.76
CA SER A 22 21.28 14.25 10.15
C SER A 22 22.70 14.81 9.98
N ASN A 23 22.91 15.63 8.95
CA ASN A 23 24.23 16.24 8.67
C ASN A 23 24.62 17.33 9.67
N ASP A 24 23.64 17.91 10.35
CA ASP A 24 23.81 18.90 11.43
C ASP A 24 23.81 18.25 12.82
N GLY A 25 23.68 16.93 12.91
CA GLY A 25 23.59 16.19 14.16
C GLY A 25 22.29 16.43 14.94
N CYS A 26 21.35 17.23 14.44
CA CYS A 26 20.08 17.51 15.10
C CYS A 26 19.04 16.43 14.79
N PHE A 27 18.35 15.97 15.83
CA PHE A 27 17.19 15.11 15.65
C PHE A 27 15.99 15.95 15.22
N THR A 28 15.34 15.56 14.13
CA THR A 28 14.01 16.07 13.78
C THR A 28 13.13 14.92 13.31
N ILE A 29 11.84 14.98 13.64
CA ILE A 29 10.85 14.01 13.14
C ILE A 29 10.86 13.98 11.61
N LYS A 30 11.09 15.13 10.96
CA LYS A 30 11.16 15.25 9.50
C LYS A 30 12.34 14.48 8.89
N SER A 31 13.55 14.69 9.40
CA SER A 31 14.75 14.02 8.87
C SER A 31 14.65 12.50 9.07
N GLU A 32 14.11 12.07 10.20
CA GLU A 32 13.92 10.65 10.46
C GLU A 32 12.81 10.03 9.60
N TYR A 33 11.69 10.74 9.45
CA TYR A 33 10.62 10.29 8.58
C TYR A 33 11.08 10.13 7.13
N GLU A 34 11.85 11.07 6.56
CA GLU A 34 12.37 10.94 5.20
C GLU A 34 13.37 9.78 5.05
N LYS A 35 14.12 9.43 6.10
CA LYS A 35 14.99 8.25 6.12
C LYS A 35 14.22 6.94 6.16
N LEU A 36 13.17 6.90 6.97
CA LEU A 36 12.32 5.71 7.11
C LEU A 36 11.36 5.54 5.94
N ARG A 37 10.95 6.65 5.30
CA ARG A 37 10.01 6.62 4.19
C ARG A 37 10.68 5.98 2.99
N ARG A 38 10.19 4.80 2.61
CA ARG A 38 10.53 4.22 1.31
C ARG A 38 10.02 5.15 0.21
N PRO A 39 10.87 5.61 -0.73
CA PRO A 39 10.41 6.46 -1.80
C PRO A 39 9.33 5.72 -2.60
N SER A 40 8.17 6.37 -2.75
CA SER A 40 7.12 5.84 -3.63
C SER A 40 7.69 5.72 -5.04
N SER A 41 7.52 4.56 -5.68
CA SER A 41 7.96 4.39 -7.06
C SER A 41 7.24 5.40 -7.97
N LEU A 42 7.87 5.74 -9.11
CA LEU A 42 7.23 6.58 -10.14
C LEU A 42 5.87 6.00 -10.55
N GLN A 43 5.76 4.67 -10.59
CA GLN A 43 4.52 3.96 -10.88
C GLN A 43 3.45 4.21 -9.81
N THR A 44 3.78 4.14 -8.52
CA THR A 44 2.83 4.43 -7.42
C THR A 44 2.33 5.87 -7.50
N ARG A 45 3.20 6.84 -7.82
CA ARG A 45 2.81 8.26 -7.97
C ARG A 45 1.88 8.46 -9.16
N ALA A 46 2.15 7.81 -10.28
CA ALA A 46 1.30 7.86 -11.47
C ALA A 46 -0.08 7.26 -11.19
N LEU A 47 -0.14 6.09 -10.54
CA LEU A 47 -1.40 5.45 -10.13
C LEU A 47 -2.20 6.33 -9.17
N PHE A 48 -1.56 6.92 -8.17
CA PHE A 48 -2.20 7.90 -7.29
C PHE A 48 -2.82 9.05 -8.10
N SER A 49 -2.04 9.70 -8.96
CA SER A 49 -2.57 10.80 -9.78
C SER A 49 -3.71 10.34 -10.68
N MET A 50 -3.66 9.15 -11.26
CA MET A 50 -4.71 8.64 -12.13
C MET A 50 -6.02 8.42 -11.37
N ILE A 51 -5.94 7.80 -10.19
CA ILE A 51 -7.10 7.51 -9.34
C ILE A 51 -7.75 8.81 -8.86
N TRP A 52 -6.96 9.76 -8.36
CA TRP A 52 -7.49 11.02 -7.81
C TRP A 52 -8.00 12.00 -8.87
N LYS A 53 -7.56 11.87 -10.12
CA LYS A 53 -8.11 12.66 -11.24
C LYS A 53 -9.37 12.06 -11.86
N TRP A 54 -9.76 10.83 -11.50
CA TRP A 54 -10.93 10.19 -12.08
C TRP A 54 -12.23 10.93 -11.68
N PRO A 55 -13.09 11.33 -12.63
CA PRO A 55 -14.20 12.27 -12.38
C PRO A 55 -15.44 11.64 -11.71
N GLY A 56 -15.45 10.34 -11.46
CA GLY A 56 -16.63 9.65 -10.93
C GLY A 56 -16.78 9.73 -9.40
N LEU A 57 -17.66 8.88 -8.86
CA LEU A 57 -18.05 8.89 -7.45
C LEU A 57 -16.91 8.56 -6.50
N GLU A 58 -16.77 9.32 -5.41
CA GLU A 58 -15.73 9.11 -4.39
C GLU A 58 -15.63 7.66 -3.90
N ARG A 59 -16.77 6.98 -3.69
CA ARG A 59 -16.81 5.58 -3.25
C ARG A 59 -16.08 4.63 -4.21
N ILE A 60 -16.17 4.86 -5.52
CA ILE A 60 -15.50 4.04 -6.53
C ILE A 60 -14.00 4.38 -6.55
N ARG A 61 -13.64 5.66 -6.41
CA ARG A 61 -12.25 6.09 -6.29
C ARG A 61 -11.54 5.42 -5.11
N CYS A 62 -12.17 5.45 -3.94
CA CYS A 62 -11.70 4.74 -2.74
C CYS A 62 -11.60 3.24 -2.96
N LEU A 63 -12.58 2.62 -3.65
CA LEU A 63 -12.53 1.21 -3.99
C LEU A 63 -11.31 0.87 -4.87
N VAL A 64 -11.07 1.65 -5.93
CA VAL A 64 -9.92 1.46 -6.82
C VAL A 64 -8.60 1.62 -6.07
N TRP A 65 -8.50 2.63 -5.21
CA TRP A 65 -7.34 2.80 -4.33
C TRP A 65 -7.08 1.55 -3.49
N ARG A 66 -8.12 0.99 -2.88
CA ARG A 66 -8.00 -0.22 -2.07
C ARG A 66 -7.57 -1.45 -2.88
N ILE A 67 -8.05 -1.57 -4.12
CA ILE A 67 -7.67 -2.65 -5.04
C ILE A 67 -6.18 -2.58 -5.38
N VAL A 68 -5.68 -1.41 -5.77
CA VAL A 68 -4.26 -1.20 -6.12
C VAL A 68 -3.33 -1.50 -4.96
N HIS A 69 -3.80 -1.25 -3.73
CA HIS A 69 -3.04 -1.54 -2.51
C HIS A 69 -3.31 -2.93 -1.92
N TYR A 70 -4.01 -3.83 -2.63
CA TYR A 70 -4.34 -5.19 -2.16
C TYR A 70 -4.93 -5.21 -0.75
N SER A 71 -5.80 -4.24 -0.45
CA SER A 71 -6.36 -3.98 0.91
C SER A 71 -7.85 -4.33 1.02
N LEU A 72 -8.37 -5.08 0.05
CA LEU A 72 -9.69 -5.69 0.17
C LEU A 72 -9.58 -6.94 1.04
N PRO A 73 -10.59 -7.22 1.90
CA PRO A 73 -10.57 -8.37 2.81
C PRO A 73 -10.94 -9.66 2.07
N THR A 74 -10.30 -9.93 0.93
CA THR A 74 -10.53 -11.18 0.18
C THR A 74 -9.93 -12.37 0.93
N ASN A 75 -10.37 -13.59 0.63
CA ASN A 75 -9.81 -14.78 1.28
C ASN A 75 -8.31 -14.94 1.03
N ALA A 76 -7.79 -14.52 -0.12
CA ALA A 76 -6.33 -14.49 -0.33
C ALA A 76 -5.62 -13.54 0.66
N TRP A 77 -6.19 -12.36 0.92
CA TRP A 77 -5.64 -11.43 1.89
C TRP A 77 -5.73 -11.99 3.31
N GLN A 78 -6.89 -12.51 3.70
CA GLN A 78 -7.11 -13.11 5.02
C GLN A 78 -6.17 -14.30 5.26
N TYR A 79 -6.00 -15.16 4.25
CA TYR A 79 -5.10 -16.31 4.30
C TYR A 79 -3.64 -15.88 4.49
N SER A 80 -3.19 -14.83 3.79
CA SER A 80 -1.83 -14.28 3.96
C SER A 80 -1.56 -13.72 5.37
N ARG A 81 -2.61 -13.46 6.14
CA ARG A 81 -2.57 -12.96 7.51
C ARG A 81 -2.92 -14.04 8.54
N PHE A 82 -3.02 -15.30 8.13
CA PHE A 82 -3.38 -16.43 8.97
C PHE A 82 -4.75 -16.26 9.67
N MET A 83 -5.67 -15.53 9.03
CA MET A 83 -7.03 -15.30 9.56
C MET A 83 -8.06 -16.34 9.07
N THR A 84 -7.72 -17.11 8.03
CA THR A 84 -8.53 -18.19 7.48
C THR A 84 -7.62 -19.35 7.06
N SER A 85 -8.17 -20.56 7.02
CA SER A 85 -7.47 -21.77 6.59
C SER A 85 -7.33 -21.88 5.08
N GLU A 86 -8.18 -21.18 4.31
CA GLU A 86 -8.24 -21.33 2.85
C GLU A 86 -8.38 -19.98 2.14
N ALA A 87 -7.77 -19.88 0.96
CA ALA A 87 -7.78 -18.69 0.12
C ALA A 87 -8.81 -18.76 -1.03
N ILE A 88 -9.63 -19.81 -1.10
CA ILE A 88 -10.53 -20.11 -2.22
C ILE A 88 -11.72 -19.14 -2.21
N CYS A 89 -12.18 -18.73 -3.40
CA CYS A 89 -13.38 -17.91 -3.55
C CYS A 89 -14.64 -18.70 -3.18
N LEU A 90 -15.46 -18.15 -2.29
CA LEU A 90 -16.72 -18.76 -1.86
C LEU A 90 -17.85 -18.65 -2.89
N CYS A 91 -17.65 -17.88 -3.97
CA CYS A 91 -18.66 -17.75 -5.02
C CYS A 91 -18.49 -18.83 -6.09
N CYS A 92 -17.27 -19.07 -6.57
CA CYS A 92 -17.01 -20.09 -7.60
C CYS A 92 -16.45 -21.40 -7.05
N HIS A 93 -15.85 -21.41 -5.85
CA HIS A 93 -15.16 -22.56 -5.26
C HIS A 93 -14.01 -23.17 -6.08
N GLU A 94 -13.50 -22.45 -7.07
CA GLU A 94 -12.49 -22.96 -8.02
C GLU A 94 -11.10 -22.33 -7.83
N GLU A 95 -11.03 -21.01 -7.71
CA GLU A 95 -9.76 -20.27 -7.69
C GLU A 95 -9.56 -19.48 -6.39
N ARG A 96 -8.32 -19.05 -6.17
CA ARG A 96 -7.94 -18.14 -5.08
C ARG A 96 -8.65 -16.79 -5.23
N GLU A 97 -9.32 -16.35 -4.17
CA GLU A 97 -10.03 -15.08 -4.14
C GLU A 97 -9.09 -13.89 -3.97
N THR A 98 -8.61 -13.36 -5.09
CA THR A 98 -7.93 -12.06 -5.16
C THR A 98 -8.93 -10.94 -5.46
N SER A 99 -8.54 -9.67 -5.30
CA SER A 99 -9.37 -8.53 -5.68
C SER A 99 -9.81 -8.59 -7.16
N LEU A 100 -8.91 -9.01 -8.06
CA LEU A 100 -9.23 -9.15 -9.48
C LEU A 100 -10.17 -10.34 -9.73
N HIS A 101 -9.94 -11.46 -9.06
CA HIS A 101 -10.86 -12.59 -9.17
C HIS A 101 -12.26 -12.22 -8.70
N ALA A 102 -12.40 -11.69 -7.48
CA ALA A 102 -13.68 -11.33 -6.90
C ALA A 102 -14.46 -10.27 -7.72
N LEU A 103 -13.76 -9.36 -8.40
CA LEU A 103 -14.39 -8.26 -9.13
C LEU A 103 -14.51 -8.47 -10.64
N ARG A 104 -13.73 -9.38 -11.25
CA ARG A 104 -13.64 -9.54 -12.71
C ARG A 104 -13.56 -10.99 -13.17
N ASP A 105 -12.65 -11.78 -12.61
CA ASP A 105 -12.32 -13.09 -13.20
C ASP A 105 -13.26 -14.22 -12.76
N CYS A 106 -13.87 -14.07 -11.57
CA CYS A 106 -14.84 -15.02 -11.02
C CYS A 106 -16.03 -15.21 -11.97
N ALA A 107 -16.49 -16.46 -12.14
CA ALA A 107 -17.66 -16.77 -12.97
C ALA A 107 -18.90 -15.96 -12.56
N TRP A 108 -19.10 -15.76 -11.26
CA TRP A 108 -20.18 -14.91 -10.71
C TRP A 108 -20.00 -13.43 -11.08
N ALA A 109 -18.79 -12.89 -10.92
CA ALA A 109 -18.51 -11.51 -11.29
C ALA A 109 -18.71 -11.28 -12.79
N LYS A 110 -18.24 -12.21 -13.63
CA LYS A 110 -18.47 -12.20 -15.08
C LYS A 110 -19.96 -12.17 -15.39
N ALA A 111 -20.77 -13.03 -14.77
CA ALA A 111 -22.21 -13.06 -15.00
C ALA A 111 -22.88 -11.71 -14.68
N VAL A 112 -22.49 -11.05 -13.58
CA VAL A 112 -22.97 -9.70 -13.23
C VAL A 112 -22.56 -8.68 -14.31
N TRP A 113 -21.31 -8.69 -14.75
CA TRP A 113 -20.86 -7.78 -15.81
C TRP A 113 -21.60 -7.99 -17.12
N GLN A 114 -21.86 -9.24 -17.52
CA GLN A 114 -22.66 -9.54 -18.71
C GLN A 114 -24.09 -9.00 -18.58
N ALA A 115 -24.69 -9.07 -17.40
CA ALA A 115 -26.04 -8.56 -17.16
C ALA A 115 -26.10 -7.02 -17.19
N VAL A 116 -25.07 -6.34 -16.68
CA VAL A 116 -25.03 -4.87 -16.62
C VAL A 116 -24.60 -4.25 -17.95
N MET A 117 -23.64 -4.86 -18.64
CA MET A 117 -22.98 -4.27 -19.81
C MET A 117 -23.39 -4.91 -21.16
N GLY A 118 -24.19 -5.97 -21.16
CA GLY A 118 -24.46 -6.81 -22.34
C GLY A 118 -23.29 -7.76 -22.66
N LYS A 119 -23.39 -8.50 -23.79
CA LYS A 119 -22.33 -9.43 -24.25
C LYS A 119 -21.01 -8.70 -24.48
N ILE A 120 -20.15 -8.63 -23.47
CA ILE A 120 -18.76 -8.18 -23.61
C ILE A 120 -17.88 -9.42 -23.52
N THR A 121 -17.30 -9.82 -24.65
CA THR A 121 -16.20 -10.79 -24.66
C THR A 121 -14.98 -10.08 -24.08
N ILE A 122 -14.61 -10.41 -22.83
CA ILE A 122 -13.36 -9.96 -22.20
C ILE A 122 -12.28 -11.00 -22.50
#